data_AF-A0A1Y3QTG8-F1
#
_entry.id   AF-A0A1Y3QTG8-F1
#
_cell.length_a   1.000
_cell.length_b   1.000
_cell.length_c   1.000
_cell.angle_alpha   90.00
_cell.angle_beta   90.00
_cell.angle_gamma   90.00
#
_symmetry.space_group_name_H-M   'P 1'
#
loop_
_entity.id
_entity.type
_entity.pdbx_description
1 polymer ?
#
loop_
_entity_poly.entity_id
_entity_poly.type
_entity_poly.pdbx_seq_one_letter_code
_entity_poly.pdbx_strand_id
1 'polypeptide(L)'
;MKKLILSLFSLFAVFAGVPHCLGSPAPEEVRASQPGRERRHGGYSKDNWTVYYEGRKVKGASASSFTDLGGGYGKDNWTVFYRGRKVEGASASSFESLGNGIGKDIWHTYHYGERDDGSALSGERLGGGYSKDSWTVYYRGRKVDGASAMTFESLGDGYGKDAWKVFYMGGEVKGASAQTFEELGEGYGKDAWKVYYRGKELPGASPGSFEVPRDSW
;
A
#
# COMPACT_ATOMS: atom_id res chain seq x y z
N MET A 1 20.55 58.38 -9.05
CA MET A 1 21.72 59.29 -9.09
C MET A 1 22.51 59.14 -7.80
N LYS A 2 23.79 58.72 -7.91
CA LYS A 2 24.96 58.93 -7.00
C LYS A 2 24.87 58.43 -5.54
N LYS A 3 25.87 57.86 -4.85
CA LYS A 3 27.27 57.36 -5.02
C LYS A 3 27.58 56.66 -3.66
N LEU A 4 27.99 55.39 -3.58
CA LEU A 4 29.37 54.88 -3.40
C LEU A 4 30.32 55.74 -2.52
N ILE A 5 30.78 55.20 -1.37
CA ILE A 5 32.11 55.46 -0.79
C ILE A 5 32.67 54.16 -0.19
N LEU A 6 33.75 53.67 -0.79
CA LEU A 6 34.73 52.74 -0.24
C LEU A 6 35.73 53.50 0.64
N SER A 7 36.24 52.88 1.70
CA SER A 7 37.55 53.24 2.26
C SER A 7 38.28 51.99 2.75
N LEU A 8 39.45 51.77 2.17
CA LEU A 8 40.47 50.75 2.46
C LEU A 8 41.66 51.50 3.08
N PHE A 9 42.18 51.04 4.21
CA PHE A 9 43.57 51.32 4.61
C PHE A 9 44.21 50.10 5.31
N SER A 10 45.29 49.66 4.68
CA SER A 10 46.36 48.76 5.12
C SER A 10 47.30 49.53 6.08
N LEU A 11 48.06 48.98 7.05
CA LEU A 11 49.18 48.05 6.92
C LEU A 11 49.74 47.63 8.31
N PHE A 12 50.37 46.45 8.31
CA PHE A 12 51.19 45.70 9.29
C PHE A 12 52.00 46.40 10.40
N ALA A 13 52.14 45.69 11.53
CA ALA A 13 53.39 45.59 12.28
C ALA A 13 53.58 44.16 12.84
N VAL A 14 54.79 43.62 12.66
CA VAL A 14 55.27 42.28 13.06
C VAL A 14 56.02 42.41 14.39
N PHE A 15 55.80 41.49 15.34
CA PHE A 15 56.81 41.18 16.35
C PHE A 15 56.82 39.67 16.64
N ALA A 16 58.03 39.10 16.54
CA ALA A 16 58.36 37.72 16.86
C ALA A 16 58.78 37.59 18.33
N GLY A 17 58.49 36.46 18.96
CA GLY A 17 59.08 36.06 20.24
C GLY A 17 58.31 34.97 20.98
N VAL A 18 58.79 33.72 20.92
CA VAL A 18 58.44 32.58 21.79
C VAL A 18 59.77 31.88 22.12
N PRO A 19 60.05 31.48 23.38
CA PRO A 19 59.91 30.05 23.76
C PRO A 19 59.57 29.70 25.24
N HIS A 20 58.77 28.63 25.39
CA HIS A 20 58.74 27.54 26.41
C HIS A 20 58.52 27.88 27.91
N CYS A 21 57.84 27.11 28.77
CA CYS A 21 56.86 26.01 28.75
C CYS A 21 56.53 25.75 30.25
N LEU A 22 55.30 25.92 30.75
CA LEU A 22 54.81 25.27 31.99
C LEU A 22 53.26 25.16 31.99
N GLY A 23 52.78 23.95 31.72
CA GLY A 23 51.67 23.24 32.40
C GLY A 23 50.27 23.83 32.58
N SER A 24 49.32 23.27 31.78
CA SER A 24 47.91 22.93 32.09
C SER A 24 46.78 23.93 31.78
N PRO A 25 45.55 23.44 31.49
CA PRO A 25 45.11 22.65 30.34
C PRO A 25 44.29 23.49 29.34
N ALA A 26 44.11 22.97 28.12
CA ALA A 26 43.45 23.67 27.00
C ALA A 26 42.00 24.11 27.31
N PRO A 27 41.54 25.28 26.82
CA PRO A 27 40.12 25.56 26.77
C PRO A 27 39.48 24.67 25.72
N GLU A 28 38.61 23.81 26.23
CA GLU A 28 37.68 22.92 25.56
C GLU A 28 37.09 23.55 24.29
N GLU A 29 37.61 23.11 23.14
CA GLU A 29 37.01 23.32 21.84
C GLU A 29 35.63 22.66 21.90
N VAL A 30 34.57 23.47 22.05
CA VAL A 30 33.18 23.01 21.99
C VAL A 30 32.92 22.54 20.56
N ARG A 31 33.37 21.32 20.28
CA ARG A 31 32.93 20.50 19.16
C ARG A 31 31.43 20.35 19.36
N ALA A 32 30.66 21.12 18.58
CA ALA A 32 29.26 20.83 18.38
C ALA A 32 29.16 19.33 18.07
N SER A 33 28.53 18.61 18.99
CA SER A 33 28.31 17.17 18.88
C SER A 33 27.57 16.93 17.59
N GLN A 34 28.23 16.27 16.63
CA GLN A 34 27.52 15.72 15.49
C GLN A 34 26.53 14.72 16.07
N PRO A 35 25.20 14.91 15.91
CA PRO A 35 24.27 13.88 16.29
C PRO A 35 24.60 12.65 15.44
N GLY A 36 24.76 11.53 16.13
CA GLY A 36 25.25 10.28 15.58
C GLY A 36 24.66 9.99 14.22
N ARG A 37 25.55 9.66 13.27
CA ARG A 37 25.18 9.01 12.02
C ARG A 37 24.65 7.62 12.34
N GLU A 38 23.45 7.57 12.89
CA GLU A 38 22.60 6.42 12.76
C GLU A 38 22.36 6.27 11.25
N ARG A 39 22.74 5.11 10.70
CA ARG A 39 22.49 4.77 9.30
C ARG A 39 20.98 4.65 9.11
N ARG A 40 20.29 5.78 9.00
CA ARG A 40 18.84 5.86 8.81
C ARG A 40 18.57 5.71 7.32
N HIS A 41 17.94 4.60 6.97
CA HIS A 41 17.32 4.40 5.67
C HIS A 41 16.54 5.67 5.28
N GLY A 42 16.77 6.21 4.08
CA GLY A 42 16.37 7.55 3.64
C GLY A 42 14.90 7.90 3.87
N GLY A 43 14.63 8.58 4.99
CA GLY A 43 13.32 9.09 5.40
C GLY A 43 13.16 10.58 5.10
N TYR A 44 11.99 11.12 5.45
CA TYR A 44 11.71 12.55 5.31
C TYR A 44 12.30 13.34 6.48
N SER A 45 12.69 14.57 6.22
CA SER A 45 13.06 15.55 7.23
C SER A 45 12.24 16.83 7.02
N LYS A 46 12.06 17.64 8.07
CA LYS A 46 11.33 18.91 7.96
C LYS A 46 11.84 19.96 8.93
N ASP A 47 11.74 21.22 8.52
CA ASP A 47 11.76 22.37 9.42
C ASP A 47 10.31 22.85 9.67
N ASN A 48 10.11 24.03 10.25
CA ASN A 48 8.77 24.57 10.54
C ASN A 48 7.95 24.90 9.28
N TRP A 49 8.59 24.99 8.11
CA TRP A 49 8.02 25.52 6.87
C TRP A 49 8.13 24.55 5.69
N THR A 50 9.17 23.72 5.66
CA THR A 50 9.56 22.94 4.49
C THR A 50 9.83 21.49 4.86
N VAL A 51 9.31 20.58 4.02
CA VAL A 51 9.61 19.15 4.06
C VAL A 51 10.66 18.83 3.01
N TYR A 52 11.57 17.92 3.33
CA TYR A 52 12.65 17.46 2.49
C TYR A 52 12.67 15.93 2.41
N TYR A 53 13.08 15.43 1.25
CA TYR A 53 13.44 14.03 1.04
C TYR A 53 14.84 14.00 0.43
N GLU A 54 15.78 13.30 1.06
CA GLU A 54 17.20 13.24 0.63
C GLU A 54 17.80 14.65 0.36
N GLY A 55 17.47 15.61 1.22
CA GLY A 55 17.95 17.00 1.12
C GLY A 55 17.25 17.85 0.06
N ARG A 56 16.27 17.32 -0.68
CA ARG A 56 15.49 18.04 -1.70
C ARG A 56 14.13 18.45 -1.16
N LYS A 57 13.73 19.70 -1.41
CA LYS A 57 12.40 20.21 -1.03
C LYS A 57 11.29 19.40 -1.71
N VAL A 58 10.36 18.90 -0.90
CA VAL A 58 9.13 18.24 -1.34
C VAL A 58 8.12 19.32 -1.72
N LYS A 59 7.81 19.44 -3.01
CA LYS A 59 6.88 20.46 -3.49
C LYS A 59 5.45 20.10 -3.09
N GLY A 60 4.72 21.08 -2.56
CA GLY A 60 3.30 20.95 -2.18
C GLY A 60 3.05 20.31 -0.81
N ALA A 61 4.09 19.84 -0.11
CA ALA A 61 3.94 19.25 1.22
C ALA A 61 3.77 20.32 2.30
N SER A 62 2.81 20.12 3.20
CA SER A 62 2.58 20.98 4.36
C SER A 62 3.42 20.52 5.56
N ALA A 63 4.50 21.26 5.89
CA ALA A 63 5.40 20.90 6.99
C ALA A 63 4.73 20.86 8.38
N SER A 64 3.68 21.66 8.58
CA SER A 64 2.96 21.71 9.86
C SER A 64 2.20 20.42 10.19
N SER A 65 1.78 19.66 9.17
CA SER A 65 1.01 18.43 9.32
C SER A 65 1.71 17.19 8.75
N PHE A 66 2.95 17.34 8.29
CA PHE A 66 3.68 16.25 7.65
C PHE A 66 4.10 15.17 8.65
N THR A 67 3.80 13.92 8.30
CA THR A 67 4.17 12.70 9.00
C THR A 67 4.97 11.81 8.06
N ASP A 68 6.16 11.38 8.49
CA ASP A 68 6.89 10.31 7.81
C ASP A 68 6.26 8.95 8.19
N LEU A 69 5.87 8.17 7.19
CA LEU A 69 5.24 6.86 7.38
C LEU A 69 6.24 5.70 7.22
N GLY A 70 7.49 5.99 6.85
CA GLY A 70 8.50 4.98 6.54
C GLY A 70 8.28 4.27 5.20
N GLY A 71 9.25 3.44 4.81
CA GLY A 71 9.20 2.73 3.51
C GLY A 71 9.27 3.63 2.28
N GLY A 72 9.63 4.91 2.46
CA GLY A 72 9.64 5.94 1.42
C GLY A 72 8.34 6.74 1.31
N TYR A 73 7.30 6.39 2.08
CA TYR A 73 6.05 7.14 2.13
C TYR A 73 6.05 8.18 3.25
N GLY A 74 5.43 9.32 2.99
CA GLY A 74 5.08 10.34 3.98
C GLY A 74 3.77 11.00 3.57
N LYS A 75 3.08 11.66 4.48
CA LYS A 75 1.83 12.36 4.17
C LYS A 75 1.69 13.65 4.96
N ASP A 76 1.00 14.63 4.39
CA ASP A 76 0.34 15.66 5.17
C ASP A 76 -1.16 15.35 5.30
N ASN A 77 -1.95 16.29 5.83
CA ASN A 77 -3.39 16.08 6.03
C ASN A 77 -4.16 15.78 4.73
N TRP A 78 -3.60 16.12 3.57
CA TRP A 78 -4.32 16.09 2.29
C TRP A 78 -3.63 15.23 1.24
N THR A 79 -2.31 15.11 1.30
CA THR A 79 -1.50 14.57 0.23
C THR A 79 -0.56 13.49 0.74
N VAL A 80 -0.49 12.39 0.00
CA VAL A 80 0.50 11.32 0.20
C VAL A 80 1.66 11.53 -0.76
N PHE A 81 2.87 11.31 -0.26
CA PHE A 81 4.11 11.44 -1.00
C PHE A 81 4.92 10.14 -0.94
N TYR A 82 5.48 9.73 -2.08
CA TYR A 82 6.49 8.69 -2.18
C TYR A 82 7.81 9.30 -2.65
N ARG A 83 8.87 9.18 -1.84
CA ARG A 83 10.21 9.73 -2.11
C ARG A 83 10.20 11.19 -2.61
N GLY A 84 9.38 12.03 -1.99
CA GLY A 84 9.23 13.45 -2.30
C GLY A 84 8.33 13.77 -3.49
N ARG A 85 7.65 12.79 -4.09
CA ARG A 85 6.68 12.98 -5.18
C ARG A 85 5.27 12.70 -4.70
N LYS A 86 4.30 13.49 -5.16
CA LYS A 86 2.88 13.25 -4.89
C LYS A 86 2.46 11.89 -5.46
N VAL A 87 1.72 11.13 -4.67
CA VAL A 87 1.07 9.88 -5.08
C VAL A 87 -0.32 10.23 -5.58
N GLU A 88 -0.56 10.02 -6.88
CA GLU A 88 -1.83 10.41 -7.48
C GLU A 88 -2.98 9.46 -7.07
N GLY A 89 -4.12 10.06 -6.73
CA GLY A 89 -5.32 9.34 -6.32
C GLY A 89 -5.28 8.72 -4.92
N ALA A 90 -4.20 8.89 -4.16
CA ALA A 90 -4.08 8.38 -2.81
C ALA A 90 -4.88 9.20 -1.77
N SER A 91 -5.65 8.52 -0.93
CA SER A 91 -6.41 9.14 0.16
C SER A 91 -5.56 9.27 1.42
N ALA A 92 -5.06 10.48 1.71
CA ALA A 92 -4.19 10.75 2.86
C ALA A 92 -4.83 10.42 4.22
N SER A 93 -6.14 10.61 4.36
CA SER A 93 -6.87 10.35 5.61
C SER A 93 -6.83 8.87 6.01
N SER A 94 -6.76 7.96 5.04
CA SER A 94 -6.74 6.51 5.25
C SER A 94 -5.42 5.84 4.88
N PHE A 95 -4.42 6.60 4.41
CA PHE A 95 -3.19 6.01 3.89
C PHE A 95 -2.32 5.43 4.99
N GLU A 96 -1.86 4.20 4.76
CA GLU A 96 -0.96 3.40 5.59
C GLU A 96 0.25 2.94 4.74
N SER A 97 1.45 3.06 5.29
CA SER A 97 2.66 2.47 4.70
C SER A 97 2.87 1.07 5.27
N LEU A 98 3.02 0.08 4.39
CA LEU A 98 3.30 -1.32 4.77
C LEU A 98 4.80 -1.64 4.75
N GLY A 99 5.65 -0.63 4.47
CA GLY A 99 7.09 -0.80 4.31
C GLY A 99 7.48 -1.30 2.91
N ASN A 100 8.79 -1.32 2.64
CA ASN A 100 9.37 -1.79 1.37
C ASN A 100 8.77 -1.14 0.10
N GLY A 101 8.34 0.13 0.20
CA GLY A 101 7.70 0.83 -0.91
C GLY A 101 6.25 0.43 -1.19
N ILE A 102 5.63 -0.36 -0.33
CA ILE A 102 4.22 -0.72 -0.41
C ILE A 102 3.42 0.18 0.54
N GLY A 103 2.33 0.76 0.03
CA GLY A 103 1.37 1.52 0.82
C GLY A 103 -0.04 1.24 0.34
N LYS A 104 -1.04 1.56 1.15
CA LYS A 104 -2.46 1.41 0.78
C LYS A 104 -3.28 2.55 1.35
N ASP A 105 -4.37 2.87 0.69
CA ASP A 105 -5.49 3.57 1.30
C ASP A 105 -6.69 2.63 1.42
N ILE A 106 -7.85 3.14 1.84
CA ILE A 106 -9.07 2.31 1.90
C ILE A 106 -9.37 1.68 0.55
N TRP A 107 -9.09 2.36 -0.56
CA TRP A 107 -9.56 2.03 -1.91
C TRP A 107 -8.54 1.29 -2.77
N HIS A 108 -7.24 1.55 -2.59
CA HIS A 108 -6.18 1.08 -3.49
C HIS A 108 -4.90 0.71 -2.75
N THR A 109 -4.12 -0.20 -3.33
CA THR A 109 -2.71 -0.43 -2.97
C THR A 109 -1.80 0.30 -3.95
N TYR A 110 -0.65 0.73 -3.45
CA TYR A 110 0.35 1.49 -4.17
C TYR A 110 1.71 0.84 -4.01
N HIS A 111 2.39 0.65 -5.13
CA HIS A 111 3.76 0.15 -5.22
C HIS A 111 4.66 1.28 -5.68
N TYR A 112 5.61 1.68 -4.84
CA TYR A 112 6.57 2.73 -5.12
C TYR A 112 5.94 4.06 -5.58
N GLY A 113 4.79 4.40 -4.98
CA GLY A 113 4.03 5.61 -5.30
C GLY A 113 3.16 5.53 -6.55
N GLU A 114 3.11 4.38 -7.22
CA GLU A 114 2.20 4.12 -8.33
C GLU A 114 1.03 3.27 -7.85
N ARG A 115 -0.18 3.59 -8.32
CA ARG A 115 -1.36 2.78 -8.04
C ARG A 115 -1.20 1.43 -8.74
N ASP A 116 -1.34 0.36 -7.98
CA ASP A 116 -1.45 -0.98 -8.56
C ASP A 116 -2.91 -1.18 -9.01
N ASP A 117 -3.10 -1.11 -10.33
CA ASP A 117 -4.36 -1.34 -11.03
C ASP A 117 -4.83 -2.81 -10.97
N GLY A 118 -3.98 -3.71 -10.46
CA GLY A 118 -4.29 -5.11 -10.12
C GLY A 118 -4.54 -5.35 -8.63
N SER A 119 -4.42 -4.32 -7.77
CA SER A 119 -4.68 -4.46 -6.34
C SER A 119 -6.17 -4.35 -6.03
N ALA A 120 -6.67 -5.44 -5.45
CA ALA A 120 -7.99 -5.60 -4.86
C ALA A 120 -8.51 -4.28 -4.24
N LEU A 121 -9.54 -3.73 -4.89
CA LEU A 121 -10.44 -2.74 -4.35
C LEU A 121 -10.83 -3.16 -2.95
N SER A 122 -10.29 -2.48 -1.93
CA SER A 122 -10.83 -2.22 -0.57
C SER A 122 -11.57 -3.32 0.20
N GLY A 123 -11.54 -4.55 -0.30
CA GLY A 123 -12.63 -5.47 -0.13
C GLY A 123 -12.24 -6.61 0.78
N GLU A 124 -13.18 -7.03 1.60
CA GLU A 124 -13.09 -8.26 2.37
C GLU A 124 -12.66 -9.40 1.42
N ARG A 125 -11.54 -10.05 1.72
CA ARG A 125 -11.07 -11.21 0.98
C ARG A 125 -11.83 -12.43 1.49
N LEU A 126 -12.68 -12.99 0.64
CA LEU A 126 -13.52 -14.14 0.99
C LEU A 126 -12.79 -15.48 0.79
N GLY A 127 -11.66 -15.48 0.08
CA GLY A 127 -10.97 -16.71 -0.33
C GLY A 127 -11.39 -17.16 -1.74
N GLY A 128 -10.81 -18.25 -2.24
CA GLY A 128 -11.18 -18.82 -3.55
C GLY A 128 -10.95 -17.91 -4.78
N GLY A 129 -10.26 -16.77 -4.62
CA GLY A 129 -10.10 -15.74 -5.64
C GLY A 129 -11.18 -14.66 -5.62
N TYR A 130 -12.16 -14.73 -4.71
CA TYR A 130 -13.18 -13.71 -4.52
C TYR A 130 -12.78 -12.66 -3.46
N SER A 131 -13.22 -11.44 -3.71
CA SER A 131 -13.20 -10.32 -2.76
C SER A 131 -14.45 -9.47 -2.94
N LYS A 132 -14.87 -8.71 -1.93
CA LYS A 132 -16.02 -7.81 -2.06
C LYS A 132 -15.84 -6.51 -1.29
N ASP A 133 -16.35 -5.42 -1.82
CA ASP A 133 -16.65 -4.22 -1.03
C ASP A 133 -18.13 -4.26 -0.56
N SER A 134 -18.65 -3.18 0.01
CA SER A 134 -20.04 -3.13 0.50
C SER A 134 -21.10 -3.28 -0.61
N TRP A 135 -20.74 -3.11 -1.88
CA TRP A 135 -21.65 -3.03 -3.02
C TRP A 135 -21.34 -4.03 -4.13
N THR A 136 -20.06 -4.37 -4.29
CA THR A 136 -19.56 -5.08 -5.47
C THR A 136 -18.73 -6.28 -5.06
N VAL A 137 -18.96 -7.40 -5.75
CA VAL A 137 -18.14 -8.61 -5.67
C VAL A 137 -17.15 -8.61 -6.83
N TYR A 138 -15.94 -9.07 -6.57
CA TYR A 138 -14.86 -9.19 -7.53
C TYR A 138 -14.30 -10.62 -7.51
N TYR A 139 -13.93 -11.13 -8.68
CA TYR A 139 -13.13 -12.33 -8.86
C TYR A 139 -11.80 -11.94 -9.50
N ARG A 140 -10.69 -12.17 -8.80
CA ARG A 140 -9.33 -11.78 -9.23
C ARG A 140 -9.26 -10.34 -9.76
N GLY A 141 -9.89 -9.41 -9.03
CA GLY A 141 -9.93 -7.98 -9.35
C GLY A 141 -10.96 -7.56 -10.40
N ARG A 142 -11.69 -8.49 -11.02
CA ARG A 142 -12.74 -8.18 -12.00
C ARG A 142 -14.11 -8.26 -11.36
N LYS A 143 -14.97 -7.26 -11.62
CA LYS A 143 -16.35 -7.24 -11.14
C LYS A 143 -17.10 -8.51 -11.56
N VAL A 144 -17.83 -9.09 -10.61
CA VAL A 144 -18.75 -10.21 -10.83
C VAL A 144 -20.13 -9.63 -11.10
N ASP A 145 -20.58 -9.74 -12.34
CA ASP A 145 -21.83 -9.13 -12.74
C ASP A 145 -23.05 -9.85 -12.16
N GLY A 146 -23.96 -9.06 -11.58
CA GLY A 146 -25.22 -9.55 -11.04
C GLY A 146 -25.11 -10.32 -9.72
N ALA A 147 -23.95 -10.27 -9.05
CA ALA A 147 -23.74 -10.78 -7.69
C ALA A 147 -24.11 -9.75 -6.63
N SER A 148 -24.78 -10.19 -5.55
CA SER A 148 -25.12 -9.36 -4.39
C SER A 148 -24.04 -9.42 -3.31
N ALA A 149 -23.23 -8.36 -3.19
CA ALA A 149 -22.15 -8.28 -2.21
C ALA A 149 -22.60 -8.49 -0.75
N MET A 150 -23.79 -7.99 -0.40
CA MET A 150 -24.37 -8.08 0.95
C MET A 150 -24.51 -9.53 1.44
N THR A 151 -24.80 -10.45 0.52
CA THR A 151 -25.07 -11.87 0.83
C THR A 151 -24.03 -12.81 0.23
N PHE A 152 -22.99 -12.27 -0.40
CA PHE A 152 -22.02 -13.09 -1.12
C PHE A 152 -21.07 -13.78 -0.14
N GLU A 153 -20.86 -15.07 -0.37
CA GLU A 153 -19.87 -15.92 0.28
C GLU A 153 -19.05 -16.72 -0.75
N SER A 154 -17.78 -16.97 -0.42
CA SER A 154 -16.93 -17.86 -1.20
C SER A 154 -17.07 -19.28 -0.66
N LEU A 155 -17.28 -20.25 -1.54
CA LEU A 155 -17.42 -21.66 -1.17
C LEU A 155 -16.10 -22.44 -1.25
N GLY A 156 -15.15 -21.97 -2.06
CA GLY A 156 -13.91 -22.71 -2.33
C GLY A 156 -13.81 -23.13 -3.80
N ASP A 157 -12.62 -23.51 -4.25
CA ASP A 157 -12.36 -24.05 -5.59
C ASP A 157 -12.93 -23.25 -6.78
N GLY A 158 -13.01 -21.93 -6.59
CA GLY A 158 -13.54 -20.98 -7.56
C GLY A 158 -15.07 -20.83 -7.53
N TYR A 159 -15.79 -21.59 -6.70
CA TYR A 159 -17.21 -21.37 -6.43
C TYR A 159 -17.44 -20.29 -5.37
N GLY A 160 -18.48 -19.51 -5.59
CA GLY A 160 -19.06 -18.58 -4.63
C GLY A 160 -20.56 -18.47 -4.89
N LYS A 161 -21.32 -17.97 -3.92
CA LYS A 161 -22.76 -17.75 -4.09
C LYS A 161 -23.22 -16.50 -3.37
N ASP A 162 -24.31 -15.94 -3.84
CA ASP A 162 -25.14 -15.02 -3.05
C ASP A 162 -26.46 -15.71 -2.69
N ALA A 163 -27.40 -14.96 -2.11
CA ALA A 163 -28.69 -15.49 -1.69
C ALA A 163 -29.57 -16.04 -2.83
N TRP A 164 -29.20 -15.86 -4.11
CA TRP A 164 -30.02 -16.23 -5.26
C TRP A 164 -29.26 -16.95 -6.37
N LYS A 165 -27.96 -16.72 -6.49
CA LYS A 165 -27.13 -17.17 -7.61
C LYS A 165 -25.85 -17.83 -7.13
N VAL A 166 -25.40 -18.78 -7.95
CA VAL A 166 -24.09 -19.43 -7.81
C VAL A 166 -23.17 -18.92 -8.90
N PHE A 167 -21.90 -18.76 -8.58
CA PHE A 167 -20.87 -18.26 -9.48
C PHE A 167 -19.67 -19.21 -9.47
N TYR A 168 -19.07 -19.41 -10.65
CA TYR A 168 -17.80 -20.08 -10.83
C TYR A 168 -16.82 -19.13 -11.50
N MET A 169 -15.71 -18.82 -10.82
CA MET A 169 -14.69 -17.88 -11.28
C MET A 169 -15.25 -16.54 -11.78
N GLY A 170 -16.27 -16.03 -11.09
CA GLY A 170 -16.95 -14.78 -11.43
C GLY A 170 -18.01 -14.87 -12.53
N GLY A 171 -18.24 -16.04 -13.13
CA GLY A 171 -19.36 -16.28 -14.06
C GLY A 171 -20.55 -16.94 -13.38
N GLU A 172 -21.77 -16.52 -13.68
CA GLU A 172 -22.99 -17.14 -13.14
C GLU A 172 -23.12 -18.60 -13.63
N VAL A 173 -23.33 -19.53 -12.70
CA VAL A 173 -23.63 -20.94 -12.97
C VAL A 173 -25.13 -21.05 -13.27
N LYS A 174 -25.46 -21.07 -14.55
CA LYS A 174 -26.86 -21.05 -15.00
C LYS A 174 -27.62 -22.29 -14.53
N GLY A 175 -28.80 -22.06 -13.95
CA GLY A 175 -29.70 -23.13 -13.49
C GLY A 175 -29.35 -23.71 -12.12
N ALA A 176 -28.28 -23.24 -11.47
CA ALA A 176 -27.92 -23.69 -10.14
C ALA A 176 -28.79 -23.07 -9.05
N SER A 177 -29.22 -23.89 -8.10
CA SER A 177 -29.96 -23.44 -6.92
C SER A 177 -29.01 -23.08 -5.78
N ALA A 178 -28.78 -21.78 -5.57
CA ALA A 178 -27.90 -21.26 -4.50
C ALA A 178 -28.25 -21.79 -3.10
N GLN A 179 -29.53 -22.04 -2.85
CA GLN A 179 -30.07 -22.42 -1.55
C GLN A 179 -29.65 -23.83 -1.15
N THR A 180 -29.41 -24.69 -2.14
CA THR A 180 -29.01 -26.09 -1.94
C THR A 180 -27.63 -26.39 -2.50
N PHE A 181 -26.90 -25.36 -2.95
CA PHE A 181 -25.61 -25.55 -3.60
C PHE A 181 -24.53 -25.89 -2.58
N GLU A 182 -23.79 -26.95 -2.88
CA GLU A 182 -22.67 -27.52 -2.14
C GLU A 182 -21.46 -27.62 -3.06
N GLU A 183 -20.31 -27.18 -2.57
CA GLU A 183 -18.99 -27.33 -3.21
C GLU A 183 -18.40 -28.68 -2.76
N LEU A 184 -17.85 -29.46 -3.70
CA LEU A 184 -17.46 -30.85 -3.46
C LEU A 184 -15.95 -31.11 -3.56
N GLY A 185 -15.16 -30.09 -3.92
CA GLY A 185 -13.74 -30.18 -4.22
C GLY A 185 -13.45 -30.35 -5.70
N GLU A 186 -12.23 -30.01 -6.11
CA GLU A 186 -11.67 -30.25 -7.45
C GLU A 186 -12.49 -29.60 -8.58
N GLY A 187 -13.23 -28.54 -8.25
CA GLY A 187 -14.13 -27.84 -9.15
C GLY A 187 -15.47 -28.54 -9.39
N TYR A 188 -15.79 -29.59 -8.64
CA TYR A 188 -17.12 -30.16 -8.59
C TYR A 188 -18.01 -29.39 -7.60
N GLY A 189 -19.27 -29.25 -7.96
CA GLY A 189 -20.30 -28.73 -7.07
C GLY A 189 -21.64 -29.37 -7.43
N LYS A 190 -22.60 -29.32 -6.53
CA LYS A 190 -23.96 -29.81 -6.80
C LYS A 190 -24.99 -28.93 -6.13
N ASP A 191 -26.19 -28.95 -6.68
CA ASP A 191 -27.39 -28.55 -5.95
C ASP A 191 -28.30 -29.78 -5.73
N ALA A 192 -29.51 -29.58 -5.20
CA ALA A 192 -30.44 -30.68 -4.96
C ALA A 192 -30.84 -31.48 -6.22
N TRP A 193 -30.63 -30.92 -7.42
CA TRP A 193 -31.15 -31.45 -8.69
C TRP A 193 -30.08 -31.74 -9.72
N LYS A 194 -28.94 -31.05 -9.65
CA LYS A 194 -27.90 -31.05 -10.69
C LYS A 194 -26.51 -31.12 -10.10
N VAL A 195 -25.61 -31.75 -10.85
CA VAL A 195 -24.17 -31.73 -10.58
C VAL A 195 -23.50 -30.82 -11.59
N TYR A 196 -22.45 -30.13 -11.17
CA TYR A 196 -21.69 -29.19 -11.97
C TYR A 196 -20.20 -29.51 -11.89
N TYR A 197 -19.52 -29.34 -13.02
CA TYR A 197 -18.07 -29.33 -13.10
C TYR A 197 -17.61 -28.00 -13.68
N ARG A 198 -16.83 -27.25 -12.89
CA ARG A 198 -16.30 -25.92 -13.25
C ARG A 198 -17.38 -24.97 -13.76
N GLY A 199 -18.51 -24.93 -13.05
CA GLY A 199 -19.65 -24.07 -13.36
C GLY A 199 -20.51 -24.50 -14.54
N LYS A 200 -20.29 -25.71 -15.10
CA LYS A 200 -21.13 -26.29 -16.15
C LYS A 200 -21.89 -27.49 -15.62
N GLU A 201 -23.18 -27.58 -15.93
CA GLU A 201 -23.99 -28.76 -15.61
C GLU A 201 -23.35 -30.02 -16.22
N LEU A 202 -23.31 -31.10 -15.45
CA LEU A 202 -22.88 -32.43 -15.86
C LEU A 202 -24.12 -33.28 -16.16
N PRO A 203 -24.53 -33.43 -17.44
CA PRO A 203 -25.80 -34.04 -17.78
C PRO A 203 -25.85 -35.53 -17.38
N GLY A 204 -26.98 -35.95 -16.81
CA GLY A 204 -27.21 -37.33 -16.41
C GLY A 204 -26.57 -37.75 -15.08
N ALA A 205 -25.81 -36.86 -14.43
CA ALA A 205 -25.29 -37.10 -13.09
C ALA A 205 -26.39 -36.96 -12.03
N SER A 206 -26.43 -37.90 -11.09
CA SER A 206 -27.37 -37.90 -9.96
C SER A 206 -26.72 -37.25 -8.73
N PRO A 207 -27.21 -36.09 -8.25
CA PRO A 207 -26.60 -35.39 -7.09
C PRO A 207 -26.59 -36.21 -5.79
N GLY A 208 -27.58 -37.09 -5.63
CA GLY A 208 -27.73 -37.93 -4.44
C GLY A 208 -26.72 -39.08 -4.35
N SER A 209 -26.13 -39.48 -5.47
CA SER A 209 -25.15 -40.57 -5.55
C SER A 209 -23.83 -40.15 -6.19
N PHE A 210 -23.61 -38.84 -6.37
CA PHE A 210 -22.41 -38.34 -7.02
C PHE A 210 -21.23 -38.37 -6.03
N GLU A 211 -20.17 -39.05 -6.42
CA GLU A 211 -18.89 -39.06 -5.71
C GLU A 211 -17.83 -38.38 -6.58
N VAL A 212 -17.06 -37.48 -5.98
CA VAL A 212 -15.92 -36.86 -6.67
C VAL A 212 -14.89 -37.95 -6.96
N PRO A 213 -14.45 -38.11 -8.23
CA PRO A 213 -13.40 -39.07 -8.56
C PRO A 213 -12.17 -38.78 -7.71
N ARG A 214 -11.74 -39.76 -6.90
CA ARG A 214 -10.48 -39.66 -6.17
C ARG A 214 -9.36 -39.84 -7.17
N ASP A 215 -8.48 -38.86 -7.29
CA ASP A 215 -7.27 -39.02 -8.07
C ASP A 215 -6.47 -40.20 -7.50
N SER A 216 -6.40 -41.27 -8.28
CA SER A 216 -5.55 -42.43 -8.00
C SER A 216 -4.16 -42.07 -8.55
N TRP A 217 -3.31 -41.46 -7.71
CA TRP A 217 -1.89 -41.30 -8.02
C TRP A 217 -1.12 -42.59 -7.73
#